data_AF-A0A9X6AAN5-F1
#
_entry.id   AF-A0A9X6AAN5-F1
#
_cell.length_a   1.000
_cell.length_b   1.000
_cell.length_c   1.000
_cell.angle_alpha   90.00
_cell.angle_beta   90.00
_cell.angle_gamma   90.00
#
_symmetry.space_group_name_H-M   'P 1'
#
loop_
_entity.id
_entity.type
_entity.pdbx_description
1 polymer ?
#
loop_
_entity_poly.entity_id
_entity_poly.type
_entity_poly.pdbx_seq_one_letter_code
_entity_poly.pdbx_strand_id
1 'polypeptide(L)'
;QTGTLRVEGDPNPNVEHANRGKRSLGLDMTRPEGKEVLYDLARRSDVFLTSFLPGHRRRFGIDVDDIRAVNPRIIYARGSALGPRGPESEKGGYDMTAFWARGGSAASITPPGVEGMINPMPAYGDTISGTNLAGGIAAALLQRERTGEP
;
A
#
# COMPACT_ATOMS: atom_id res chain seq x y z
N GLN A 1 12.75 9.43 -5.76
CA GLN A 1 13.44 10.55 -5.12
C GLN A 1 12.38 11.54 -4.67
N THR A 2 12.13 11.62 -3.38
CA THR A 2 11.21 12.57 -2.76
C THR A 2 12.06 13.74 -2.27
N GLY A 3 11.93 14.91 -2.91
CA GLY A 3 12.72 16.10 -2.60
C GLY A 3 13.88 16.39 -3.56
N THR A 4 14.58 17.48 -3.32
CA THR A 4 15.65 18.03 -4.18
C THR A 4 17.01 17.39 -3.97
N LEU A 5 17.19 16.64 -2.87
CA LEU A 5 18.47 15.99 -2.54
C LEU A 5 18.63 14.71 -3.36
N ARG A 6 19.74 14.60 -4.10
CA ARG A 6 20.16 13.36 -4.75
C ARG A 6 21.01 12.57 -3.76
N VAL A 7 20.60 11.33 -3.48
CA VAL A 7 21.40 10.41 -2.67
C VAL A 7 22.20 9.52 -3.62
N GLU A 8 23.51 9.51 -3.44
CA GLU A 8 24.45 8.66 -4.17
C GLU A 8 24.98 7.56 -3.26
N GLY A 9 25.25 6.38 -3.83
CA GLY A 9 25.76 5.21 -3.11
C GLY A 9 24.71 4.47 -2.28
N ASP A 10 25.17 3.41 -1.61
CA ASP A 10 24.38 2.58 -0.73
C ASP A 10 24.79 2.78 0.74
N PRO A 11 23.84 2.73 1.69
CA PRO A 11 22.40 2.55 1.47
C PRO A 11 21.67 3.83 1.03
N ASN A 12 20.65 3.69 0.18
CA ASN A 12 19.76 4.81 -0.16
C ASN A 12 18.74 5.05 0.99
N PRO A 13 18.82 6.16 1.73
CA PRO A 13 17.98 6.39 2.90
C PRO A 13 16.49 6.55 2.54
N ASN A 14 16.16 6.96 1.30
CA ASN A 14 14.77 7.02 0.83
C ASN A 14 14.16 5.63 0.63
N VAL A 15 14.98 4.61 0.41
CA VAL A 15 14.52 3.22 0.30
C VAL A 15 14.57 2.57 1.68
N GLU A 16 15.68 2.70 2.39
CA GLU A 16 15.91 1.98 3.63
C GLU A 16 14.97 2.38 4.77
N HIS A 17 14.60 3.66 4.87
CA HIS A 17 13.81 4.15 6.01
C HIS A 17 12.46 3.41 6.17
N ALA A 18 11.82 3.01 5.08
CA ALA A 18 10.53 2.31 5.05
C ALA A 18 10.68 0.79 4.82
N ASN A 19 11.89 0.29 4.60
CA ASN A 19 12.15 -1.11 4.22
C ASN A 19 13.11 -1.84 5.16
N ARG A 20 13.66 -1.18 6.18
CA ARG A 20 14.50 -1.81 7.20
C ARG A 20 13.83 -3.07 7.77
N GLY A 21 14.58 -4.17 7.82
CA GLY A 21 14.14 -5.46 8.36
C GLY A 21 13.36 -6.35 7.37
N LYS A 22 13.04 -5.86 6.17
CA LYS A 22 12.44 -6.69 5.12
C LYS A 22 13.52 -7.50 4.39
N ARG A 23 13.14 -8.70 3.95
CA ARG A 23 13.92 -9.51 2.98
C ARG A 23 13.35 -9.26 1.59
N SER A 24 14.21 -8.92 0.64
CA SER A 24 13.80 -8.60 -0.74
C SER A 24 13.98 -9.80 -1.67
N LEU A 25 13.03 -10.00 -2.58
CA LEU A 25 13.09 -11.00 -3.65
C LEU A 25 12.55 -10.35 -4.93
N GLY A 26 13.36 -10.32 -5.98
CA GLY A 26 12.91 -9.87 -7.30
C GLY A 26 12.09 -10.95 -7.99
N LEU A 27 10.87 -10.61 -8.39
CA LEU A 27 9.96 -11.51 -9.11
C LEU A 27 9.45 -10.85 -10.39
N ASP A 28 9.56 -11.56 -11.50
CA ASP A 28 8.94 -11.16 -12.75
C ASP A 28 7.52 -11.75 -12.84
N MET A 29 6.53 -10.91 -12.57
CA MET A 29 5.11 -11.30 -12.58
C MET A 29 4.54 -11.45 -14.00
N THR A 30 5.32 -11.19 -15.05
CA THR A 30 4.91 -11.45 -16.45
C THR A 30 5.12 -12.91 -16.83
N ARG A 31 5.89 -13.64 -16.03
CA ARG A 31 6.21 -15.05 -16.23
C ARG A 31 5.36 -15.95 -15.32
N PRO A 32 4.81 -17.08 -15.82
CA PRO A 32 4.08 -18.03 -15.00
C PRO A 32 4.88 -18.48 -13.75
N GLU A 33 6.19 -18.70 -13.90
CA GLU A 33 7.05 -19.17 -12.81
C GLU A 33 7.19 -18.12 -11.70
N GLY A 34 7.18 -16.82 -12.03
CA GLY A 34 7.20 -15.75 -11.03
C GLY A 34 5.91 -15.71 -10.20
N LYS A 35 4.78 -16.02 -10.84
CA LYS A 35 3.48 -16.12 -10.17
C LYS A 35 3.41 -17.32 -9.22
N GLU A 36 3.93 -18.48 -9.63
CA GLU A 36 4.00 -19.67 -8.77
C GLU A 36 4.84 -19.41 -7.50
N VAL A 37 5.98 -18.73 -7.64
CA VAL A 37 6.80 -18.36 -6.46
C VAL A 37 6.03 -17.44 -5.51
N LEU A 38 5.27 -16.48 -6.03
CA LEU A 38 4.42 -15.61 -5.19
C LEU A 38 3.34 -16.42 -4.47
N TYR A 39 2.70 -17.36 -5.13
CA TYR A 39 1.70 -18.23 -4.53
C TYR A 39 2.28 -19.16 -3.45
N ASP A 40 3.49 -19.68 -3.63
CA ASP A 40 4.21 -20.46 -2.62
C ASP A 40 4.58 -19.65 -1.37
N LEU A 41 4.85 -18.36 -1.53
CA LEU A 41 5.01 -17.43 -0.42
C LEU A 41 3.66 -17.17 0.26
N ALA A 42 2.61 -16.87 -0.51
CA ALA A 42 1.27 -16.59 0.01
C ALA A 42 0.70 -17.77 0.82
N ARG A 43 0.93 -19.03 0.37
CA ARG A 43 0.48 -20.25 1.06
C ARG A 43 0.99 -20.36 2.50
N ARG A 44 2.15 -19.78 2.80
CA ARG A 44 2.82 -19.84 4.11
C ARG A 44 2.80 -18.51 4.85
N SER A 45 2.09 -17.52 4.33
CA SER A 45 2.04 -16.17 4.90
C SER A 45 0.72 -15.94 5.64
N ASP A 46 0.78 -15.17 6.72
CA ASP A 46 -0.41 -14.72 7.44
C ASP A 46 -1.11 -13.54 6.78
N VAL A 47 -0.33 -12.69 6.11
CA VAL A 47 -0.78 -11.42 5.53
C VAL A 47 -0.23 -11.27 4.13
N PHE A 48 -1.09 -10.90 3.17
CA PHE A 48 -0.70 -10.41 1.86
C PHE A 48 -1.05 -8.92 1.76
N LEU A 49 -0.06 -8.07 1.51
CA LEU A 49 -0.24 -6.62 1.41
C LEU A 49 0.12 -6.13 0.01
N THR A 50 -0.75 -5.33 -0.60
CA THR A 50 -0.48 -4.68 -1.88
C THR A 50 -1.01 -3.25 -1.93
N SER A 51 -0.33 -2.38 -2.68
CA SER A 51 -0.81 -1.04 -3.06
C SER A 51 -1.00 -0.90 -4.57
N PHE A 52 -0.96 -2.01 -5.32
CA PHE A 52 -1.21 -1.98 -6.76
C PHE A 52 -2.66 -1.60 -7.08
N LEU A 53 -2.85 -0.86 -8.18
CA LEU A 53 -4.17 -0.56 -8.73
C LEU A 53 -4.93 -1.83 -9.13
N PRO A 54 -6.27 -1.83 -9.09
CA PRO A 54 -7.06 -3.05 -9.35
C PRO A 54 -6.75 -3.69 -10.71
N GLY A 55 -6.58 -2.89 -11.77
CA GLY A 55 -6.16 -3.39 -13.09
C GLY A 55 -4.84 -4.19 -13.07
N HIS A 56 -3.84 -3.75 -12.30
CA HIS A 56 -2.57 -4.48 -12.14
C HIS A 56 -2.76 -5.76 -11.33
N ARG A 57 -3.57 -5.71 -10.27
CA ARG A 57 -3.85 -6.90 -9.45
C ARG A 57 -4.52 -8.00 -10.25
N ARG A 58 -5.54 -7.66 -11.05
CA ARG A 58 -6.20 -8.59 -11.97
C ARG A 58 -5.23 -9.13 -13.02
N ARG A 59 -4.41 -8.26 -13.62
CA ARG A 59 -3.40 -8.67 -14.62
C ARG A 59 -2.38 -9.67 -14.04
N PHE A 60 -1.91 -9.45 -12.82
CA PHE A 60 -0.96 -10.34 -12.16
C PHE A 60 -1.63 -11.55 -11.49
N GLY A 61 -2.97 -11.58 -11.40
CA GLY A 61 -3.74 -12.59 -10.67
C GLY A 61 -3.34 -12.63 -9.20
N ILE A 62 -3.44 -11.48 -8.55
CA ILE A 62 -3.17 -11.31 -7.12
C ILE A 62 -4.31 -10.58 -6.42
N ASP A 63 -5.53 -10.64 -6.97
CA ASP A 63 -6.70 -10.09 -6.26
C ASP A 63 -7.09 -11.01 -5.10
N VAL A 64 -8.07 -10.59 -4.30
CA VAL A 64 -8.46 -11.29 -3.06
C VAL A 64 -8.75 -12.77 -3.31
N ASP A 65 -9.52 -13.08 -4.36
CA ASP A 65 -9.92 -14.45 -4.66
C ASP A 65 -8.75 -15.31 -5.16
N ASP A 66 -7.84 -14.73 -5.94
CA ASP A 66 -6.62 -15.41 -6.42
C ASP A 66 -5.75 -15.86 -5.24
N ILE A 67 -5.50 -14.95 -4.29
CA ILE A 67 -4.65 -15.21 -3.12
C ILE A 67 -5.35 -16.15 -2.13
N ARG A 68 -6.66 -16.01 -1.94
CA ARG A 68 -7.43 -16.89 -1.06
C ARG A 68 -7.63 -18.29 -1.64
N ALA A 69 -7.58 -18.46 -2.97
CA ALA A 69 -7.61 -19.78 -3.58
C ALA A 69 -6.43 -20.66 -3.15
N VAL A 70 -5.26 -20.06 -2.87
CA VAL A 70 -4.08 -20.79 -2.37
C VAL A 70 -3.92 -20.75 -0.85
N ASN A 71 -4.54 -19.76 -0.18
CA ASN A 71 -4.55 -19.65 1.27
C ASN A 71 -5.87 -19.03 1.80
N PRO A 72 -6.87 -19.86 2.14
CA PRO A 72 -8.17 -19.36 2.61
C PRO A 72 -8.12 -18.54 3.91
N ARG A 73 -7.07 -18.70 4.72
CA ARG A 73 -6.91 -18.04 6.04
C ARG A 73 -6.08 -16.76 6.00
N ILE A 74 -5.64 -16.33 4.83
CA ILE A 74 -4.77 -15.16 4.70
C ILE A 74 -5.55 -13.85 4.89
N ILE A 75 -4.95 -12.93 5.65
CA ILE A 75 -5.42 -11.55 5.72
C ILE A 75 -4.96 -10.82 4.46
N TYR A 76 -5.92 -10.37 3.64
CA TYR A 76 -5.62 -9.59 2.44
C TYR A 76 -5.76 -8.09 2.73
N ALA A 77 -4.64 -7.37 2.71
CA ALA A 77 -4.59 -5.94 2.97
C ALA A 77 -4.27 -5.17 1.67
N ARG A 78 -5.04 -4.10 1.41
CA ARG A 78 -4.82 -3.25 0.24
C ARG A 78 -4.81 -1.77 0.57
N GLY A 79 -3.73 -1.10 0.20
CA GLY A 79 -3.66 0.35 0.15
C GLY A 79 -4.30 0.88 -1.14
N SER A 80 -5.14 1.91 -1.03
CA SER A 80 -5.70 2.63 -2.19
C SER A 80 -5.80 4.11 -1.86
N ALA A 81 -5.37 4.96 -2.79
CA ALA A 81 -5.43 6.41 -2.62
C ALA A 81 -6.87 6.95 -2.54
N LEU A 82 -7.80 6.36 -3.30
CA LEU A 82 -9.20 6.80 -3.40
C LEU A 82 -10.19 5.75 -2.87
N GLY A 83 -9.68 4.74 -2.18
CA GLY A 83 -10.47 3.62 -1.68
C GLY A 83 -10.79 2.57 -2.76
N PRO A 84 -11.38 1.42 -2.37
CA PRO A 84 -11.64 0.31 -3.29
C PRO A 84 -13.04 0.33 -3.91
N ARG A 85 -13.86 1.34 -3.62
CA ARG A 85 -15.27 1.42 -4.04
C ARG A 85 -15.56 2.78 -4.69
N GLY A 86 -16.64 2.83 -5.48
CA GLY A 86 -17.10 4.05 -6.14
C GLY A 86 -16.47 4.28 -7.51
N PRO A 87 -16.83 5.38 -8.19
CA PRO A 87 -16.47 5.65 -9.59
C PRO A 87 -14.96 5.84 -9.84
N GLU A 88 -14.18 6.04 -8.77
CA GLU A 88 -12.73 6.30 -8.85
C GLU A 88 -11.89 5.18 -8.25
N SER A 89 -12.48 4.01 -7.99
CA SER A 89 -11.78 2.86 -7.41
C SER A 89 -10.60 2.35 -8.26
N GLU A 90 -10.61 2.67 -9.56
CA GLU A 90 -9.57 2.31 -10.52
C GLU A 90 -8.52 3.42 -10.73
N LYS A 91 -8.72 4.62 -10.16
CA LYS A 91 -7.81 5.76 -10.34
C LYS A 91 -6.64 5.70 -9.36
N GLY A 92 -5.45 5.96 -9.89
CA GLY A 92 -4.25 6.19 -9.08
C GLY A 92 -4.28 7.53 -8.36
N GLY A 93 -3.51 7.61 -7.29
CA GLY A 93 -3.30 8.83 -6.54
C GLY A 93 -2.05 8.70 -5.67
N TYR A 94 -1.47 9.83 -5.33
CA TYR A 94 -0.35 9.95 -4.41
C TYR A 94 -0.78 10.84 -3.25
N ASP A 95 -0.01 10.79 -2.15
CA ASP A 95 -0.24 11.57 -0.94
C ASP A 95 -0.70 13.02 -1.22
N MET A 96 0.11 13.77 -1.95
CA MET A 96 -0.14 15.18 -2.29
C MET A 96 -1.51 15.43 -2.94
N THR A 97 -1.91 14.60 -3.90
CA THR A 97 -3.13 14.84 -4.69
C THR A 97 -4.36 14.22 -4.04
N ALA A 98 -4.25 12.99 -3.55
CA ALA A 98 -5.38 12.22 -3.05
C ALA A 98 -5.66 12.49 -1.57
N PHE A 99 -4.64 12.45 -0.72
CA PHE A 99 -4.81 12.61 0.73
C PHE A 99 -4.76 14.08 1.14
N TRP A 100 -3.71 14.79 0.74
CA TRP A 100 -3.44 16.16 1.17
C TRP A 100 -4.43 17.18 0.59
N ALA A 101 -4.45 17.30 -0.74
CA ALA A 101 -5.30 18.27 -1.42
C ALA A 101 -6.76 17.83 -1.42
N ARG A 102 -7.06 16.67 -2.03
CA ARG A 102 -8.44 16.22 -2.20
C ARG A 102 -9.11 15.78 -0.90
N GLY A 103 -8.37 15.21 0.05
CA GLY A 103 -8.88 14.85 1.37
C GLY A 103 -9.17 16.04 2.28
N GLY A 104 -8.89 17.27 1.83
CA GLY A 104 -9.28 18.50 2.51
C GLY A 104 -8.28 19.00 3.55
N SER A 105 -7.24 18.22 3.90
CA SER A 105 -6.23 18.64 4.88
C SER A 105 -5.60 19.98 4.50
N ALA A 106 -5.20 20.11 3.24
CA ALA A 106 -4.61 21.33 2.70
C ALA A 106 -5.58 22.53 2.81
N ALA A 107 -6.85 22.34 2.45
CA ALA A 107 -7.86 23.40 2.53
C ALA A 107 -8.17 23.80 3.98
N SER A 108 -8.13 22.86 4.93
CA SER A 108 -8.41 23.11 6.33
C SER A 108 -7.32 23.91 7.05
N ILE A 109 -6.07 23.82 6.60
CA ILE A 109 -4.95 24.47 7.28
C ILE A 109 -4.32 25.63 6.50
N THR A 110 -4.66 25.82 5.23
CA THR A 110 -4.18 26.94 4.42
C THR A 110 -4.82 28.24 4.94
N PRO A 111 -4.03 29.23 5.40
CA PRO A 111 -4.58 30.49 5.88
C PRO A 111 -5.30 31.28 4.77
N PRO A 112 -6.34 32.06 5.10
CA PRO A 112 -6.99 32.96 4.13
C PRO A 112 -5.98 33.92 3.48
N GLY A 113 -6.14 34.15 2.17
CA GLY A 113 -5.29 35.07 1.41
C GLY A 113 -3.97 34.48 0.91
N VAL A 114 -3.65 33.21 1.24
CA VAL A 114 -2.54 32.48 0.62
C VAL A 114 -2.96 32.02 -0.79
N GLU A 115 -2.14 32.31 -1.78
CA GLU A 115 -2.33 31.81 -3.14
C GLU A 115 -1.98 30.31 -3.21
N GLY A 116 -2.91 29.50 -3.74
CA GLY A 116 -2.74 28.05 -3.81
C GLY A 116 -2.97 27.35 -2.46
N MET A 117 -2.36 26.17 -2.29
CA MET A 117 -2.41 25.43 -1.04
C MET A 117 -1.00 25.21 -0.49
N ILE A 118 -0.86 25.24 0.83
CA ILE A 118 0.42 24.94 1.47
C ILE A 118 0.81 23.47 1.27
N ASN A 119 2.11 23.18 1.29
CA ASN A 119 2.62 21.82 1.13
C ASN A 119 2.68 21.08 2.48
N PRO A 120 2.43 19.76 2.52
CA PRO A 120 2.60 18.98 3.72
C PRO A 120 4.07 18.65 3.97
N MET A 121 4.34 18.08 5.14
CA MET A 121 5.56 17.31 5.34
C MET A 121 5.60 16.11 4.38
N PRO A 122 6.78 15.65 3.95
CA PRO A 122 6.88 14.48 3.07
C PRO A 122 6.18 13.25 3.64
N ALA A 123 5.44 12.53 2.80
CA ALA A 123 4.74 11.28 3.15
C ALA A 123 3.73 11.42 4.30
N TYR A 124 3.06 12.57 4.41
CA TYR A 124 2.07 12.86 5.44
C TYR A 124 0.93 11.83 5.43
N GLY A 125 0.21 11.74 4.32
CA GLY A 125 -0.87 10.77 4.14
C GLY A 125 -0.37 9.34 4.00
N ASP A 126 0.81 9.13 3.39
CA ASP A 126 1.40 7.80 3.23
C ASP A 126 1.69 7.15 4.59
N THR A 127 2.29 7.90 5.53
CA THR A 127 2.61 7.41 6.87
C THR A 127 1.34 7.15 7.68
N ILE A 128 0.40 8.10 7.69
CA ILE A 128 -0.88 7.96 8.41
C ILE A 128 -1.66 6.73 7.88
N SER A 129 -1.78 6.59 6.56
CA SER A 129 -2.49 5.47 5.94
C SER A 129 -1.78 4.15 6.21
N GLY A 130 -0.45 4.13 6.17
CA GLY A 130 0.36 2.95 6.49
C GLY A 130 0.15 2.47 7.93
N THR A 131 0.17 3.40 8.91
CA THR A 131 -0.10 3.08 10.32
C THR A 131 -1.51 2.57 10.53
N ASN A 132 -2.51 3.22 9.92
CA ASN A 132 -3.91 2.78 10.00
C ASN A 132 -4.11 1.37 9.40
N LEU A 133 -3.46 1.09 8.25
CA LEU A 133 -3.52 -0.22 7.62
C LEU A 133 -2.85 -1.29 8.50
N ALA A 134 -1.72 -0.98 9.14
CA ALA A 134 -1.07 -1.88 10.09
C ALA A 134 -1.98 -2.20 11.30
N GLY A 135 -2.69 -1.19 11.83
CA GLY A 135 -3.69 -1.39 12.88
C GLY A 135 -4.86 -2.29 12.43
N GLY A 136 -5.35 -2.09 11.20
CA GLY A 136 -6.38 -2.94 10.61
C GLY A 136 -5.92 -4.39 10.42
N ILE A 137 -4.68 -4.61 9.98
CA ILE A 137 -4.07 -5.94 9.86
C ILE A 137 -3.98 -6.61 11.23
N ALA A 138 -3.49 -5.89 12.25
CA ALA A 138 -3.38 -6.44 13.61
C ALA A 138 -4.75 -6.84 14.17
N ALA A 139 -5.78 -6.01 13.95
CA ALA A 139 -7.14 -6.31 14.35
C ALA A 139 -7.71 -7.53 13.60
N ALA A 140 -7.45 -7.65 12.31
CA ALA A 140 -7.90 -8.79 11.50
C ALA A 140 -7.20 -10.10 11.91
N LEU A 141 -5.90 -10.04 12.22
CA LEU A 141 -5.17 -11.18 12.79
C LEU A 141 -5.78 -11.61 14.13
N LEU A 142 -6.08 -10.65 15.02
CA LEU A 142 -6.72 -10.95 16.31
C LEU A 142 -8.12 -11.56 16.13
N GLN A 143 -8.91 -11.05 15.17
CA GLN A 143 -10.20 -11.64 14.81
C GLN A 143 -10.02 -13.09 14.37
N ARG A 144 -9.10 -13.35 13.44
CA ARG A 144 -8.81 -14.70 12.94
C ARG A 144 -8.39 -15.67 14.03
N GLU A 145 -7.61 -15.24 15.02
CA GLU A 145 -7.27 -16.08 16.17
C GLU A 145 -8.49 -16.40 17.07
N ARG A 146 -9.48 -15.50 17.12
CA ARG A 146 -10.69 -15.68 17.95
C ARG A 146 -11.80 -16.45 17.26
N THR A 147 -11.93 -16.33 15.94
CA THR A 147 -13.07 -16.88 15.18
C THR A 147 -12.67 -17.99 14.21
N GLY A 148 -11.38 -18.10 13.86
CA GLY A 148 -10.90 -18.95 12.77
C GLY A 148 -11.01 -18.30 11.38
N GLU A 149 -11.69 -17.15 11.27
CA GLU A 149 -12.03 -16.49 10.00
C GLU A 149 -11.16 -15.24 9.75
N PRO A 150 -10.62 -15.06 8.53
CA PRO A 150 -9.79 -13.91 8.17
C PRO A 150 -10.55 -12.59 8.01
#